data_AF-A0A2V8C997-F1
#
_entry.id   AF-A0A2V8C997-F1
#
_cell.length_a   1.000
_cell.length_b   1.000
_cell.length_c   1.000
_cell.angle_alpha   90.00
_cell.angle_beta   90.00
_cell.angle_gamma   90.00
#
_symmetry.space_group_name_H-M   'P 1'
#
loop_
_entity.id
_entity.type
_entity.pdbx_description
1 polymer ?
#
loop_
_entity_poly.entity_id
_entity_poly.type
_entity_poly.pdbx_seq_one_letter_code
_entity_poly.pdbx_strand_id
1 'polypeptide(L)'
;LRDAGMEVIYTGLRQTPEQIVAAALQEDADVIGLSILSGAHNHIAPRLMALLRQKGLDDVLVVIGGIIPDVDIPKLKEIGVKGVFLPGTPMQDIIGFINKNVRPRVGAELAPPGPG
;
A
#
# COMPACT_ATOMS: atom_id res chain seq x y z
N LEU A 1 4.05 11.47 -3.06
CA LEU A 1 2.68 10.91 -3.11
C LEU A 1 1.62 12.00 -3.02
N ARG A 2 1.59 12.82 -1.95
CA ARG A 2 0.66 13.98 -1.86
C ARG A 2 0.77 14.94 -3.06
N ASP A 3 2.00 15.29 -3.44
CA ASP A 3 2.25 16.15 -4.61
C ASP A 3 1.80 15.53 -5.95
N ALA A 4 1.50 14.22 -5.96
CA ALA A 4 0.96 13.50 -7.11
C ALA A 4 -0.56 13.37 -7.06
N GLY A 5 -1.24 14.09 -6.16
CA GLY A 5 -2.70 14.09 -6.03
C GLY A 5 -3.28 12.96 -5.17
N MET A 6 -2.44 12.15 -4.53
CA MET A 6 -2.90 11.09 -3.63
C MET A 6 -3.21 11.66 -2.24
N GLU A 7 -4.35 11.29 -1.68
CA GLU A 7 -4.60 11.46 -0.26
C GLU A 7 -3.68 10.50 0.52
N VAL A 8 -2.96 11.02 1.51
CA VAL A 8 -1.98 10.22 2.27
C VAL A 8 -2.23 10.41 3.75
N ILE A 9 -2.59 9.31 4.40
CA ILE A 9 -2.76 9.21 5.84
C ILE A 9 -1.50 8.56 6.41
N TYR A 10 -0.87 9.24 7.37
CA TYR A 10 0.28 8.71 8.08
C TYR A 10 -0.18 8.15 9.43
N THR A 11 -0.09 6.83 9.60
CA THR A 11 -0.56 6.12 10.80
C THR A 11 0.38 6.21 12.00
N GLY A 12 1.50 6.92 11.89
CA GLY A 12 2.50 7.00 12.96
C GLY A 12 3.49 5.84 12.98
N LEU A 13 4.33 5.82 14.02
CA LEU A 13 5.39 4.82 14.20
C LEU A 13 4.88 3.59 14.97
N ARG A 14 5.58 2.46 14.78
CA ARG A 14 5.41 1.21 15.56
C ARG A 14 3.97 0.67 15.59
N GLN A 15 3.23 0.85 14.49
CA GLN A 15 1.89 0.29 14.35
C GLN A 15 1.97 -1.23 14.22
N THR A 16 1.05 -1.94 14.88
CA THR A 16 0.88 -3.38 14.66
C THR A 16 0.14 -3.63 13.35
N PRO A 17 0.26 -4.83 12.74
CA PRO A 17 -0.51 -5.19 11.56
C PRO A 17 -2.02 -4.98 11.75
N GLU A 18 -2.56 -5.29 12.94
CA GLU A 18 -3.98 -5.10 13.27
C GLU A 18 -4.38 -3.62 13.24
N GLN A 19 -3.53 -2.73 13.75
CA GLN A 19 -3.77 -1.27 13.69
C GLN A 19 -3.73 -0.77 12.25
N ILE A 20 -2.80 -1.27 11.43
CA ILE A 20 -2.68 -0.89 10.02
C ILE A 20 -3.93 -1.32 9.25
N VAL A 21 -4.40 -2.57 9.44
CA VAL A 21 -5.64 -3.05 8.78
C VAL A 21 -6.86 -2.29 9.27
N ALA A 22 -6.95 -1.98 10.57
CA ALA A 22 -8.07 -1.20 11.10
C ALA A 22 -8.12 0.21 10.49
N ALA A 23 -6.97 0.88 10.37
CA ALA A 23 -6.88 2.18 9.71
C ALA A 23 -7.26 2.09 8.22
N ALA A 24 -6.74 1.09 7.50
CA ALA A 24 -7.09 0.91 6.09
C ALA A 24 -8.59 0.69 5.87
N LEU A 25 -9.24 -0.05 6.77
CA LEU A 25 -10.69 -0.25 6.73
C LEU A 25 -11.47 1.02 7.07
N GLN A 26 -11.04 1.77 8.10
CA GLN A 26 -11.73 2.98 8.55
C GLN A 26 -11.66 4.11 7.52
N GLU A 27 -10.53 4.20 6.83
CA GLU A 27 -10.23 5.27 5.86
C GLU A 27 -10.57 4.86 4.42
N ASP A 28 -11.18 3.68 4.20
CA ASP A 28 -11.48 3.13 2.86
C ASP A 28 -10.26 3.17 1.92
N ALA A 29 -9.10 2.76 2.43
CA ALA A 29 -7.82 2.98 1.76
C ALA A 29 -7.60 2.03 0.58
N ASP A 30 -7.33 2.58 -0.61
CA ASP A 30 -7.01 1.79 -1.80
C ASP A 30 -5.59 1.16 -1.77
N VAL A 31 -4.68 1.76 -0.99
CA VAL A 31 -3.24 1.40 -0.97
C VAL A 31 -2.70 1.43 0.45
N ILE A 32 -1.94 0.39 0.83
CA ILE A 32 -1.11 0.39 2.04
C ILE A 32 0.36 0.39 1.64
N GLY A 33 1.08 1.44 2.04
CA GLY A 33 2.53 1.54 1.94
C GLY A 33 3.21 1.22 3.27
N LEU A 34 3.93 0.11 3.36
CA LEU A 34 4.78 -0.19 4.51
C LEU A 34 6.18 0.37 4.29
N SER A 35 6.73 1.03 5.30
CA SER A 35 8.14 1.44 5.33
C SER A 35 8.88 0.64 6.40
N ILE A 36 9.77 -0.27 5.99
CA ILE A 36 10.44 -1.23 6.88
C ILE A 36 11.95 -1.14 6.71
N LEU A 37 12.63 -0.59 7.72
CA LEU A 37 14.09 -0.48 7.77
C LEU A 37 14.74 -1.45 8.76
N SER A 38 13.93 -2.18 9.54
CA SER A 38 14.36 -3.06 10.63
C SER A 38 14.60 -4.52 10.23
N GLY A 39 14.35 -4.88 8.97
CA GLY A 39 14.37 -6.28 8.52
C GLY A 39 13.16 -7.11 8.96
N ALA A 40 12.13 -6.47 9.54
CA ALA A 40 10.93 -7.17 10.05
C ALA A 40 9.91 -7.55 8.96
N HIS A 41 10.20 -7.31 7.68
CA HIS A 41 9.27 -7.52 6.55
C HIS A 41 8.75 -8.96 6.47
N ASN A 42 9.61 -9.94 6.72
CA ASN A 42 9.23 -11.36 6.71
C ASN A 42 8.28 -11.77 7.85
N HIS A 43 8.06 -10.93 8.86
CA HIS A 43 7.10 -11.17 9.94
C HIS A 43 5.87 -10.30 9.80
N ILE A 44 6.07 -9.01 9.50
CA ILE A 44 4.99 -8.02 9.42
C ILE A 44 4.13 -8.24 8.16
N ALA A 45 4.74 -8.45 6.99
CA ALA A 45 3.99 -8.56 5.75
C ALA A 45 3.06 -9.77 5.71
N PRO A 46 3.50 -11.01 6.08
CA PRO A 46 2.58 -12.16 6.10
C PRO A 46 1.39 -11.96 7.05
N ARG A 47 1.63 -11.38 8.23
CA ARG A 47 0.56 -11.12 9.20
C ARG A 47 -0.43 -10.08 8.66
N LEU A 48 0.07 -9.01 8.06
CA LEU A 48 -0.77 -7.98 7.44
C LEU A 48 -1.62 -8.56 6.31
N MET A 49 -1.01 -9.29 5.37
CA MET A 49 -1.73 -9.89 4.24
C MET A 49 -2.83 -10.86 4.71
N ALA A 50 -2.55 -11.66 5.73
CA ALA A 50 -3.55 -12.57 6.32
C ALA A 50 -4.74 -11.81 6.94
N LEU A 51 -4.48 -10.71 7.65
CA LEU A 51 -5.52 -9.89 8.26
C LEU A 51 -6.37 -9.15 7.22
N LEU A 52 -5.76 -8.63 6.16
CA LEU A 52 -6.50 -7.99 5.05
C LEU A 52 -7.49 -8.98 4.44
N ARG A 53 -7.04 -10.20 4.13
CA ARG A 53 -7.90 -11.27 3.62
C ARG A 53 -9.02 -11.66 4.60
N GLN A 54 -8.72 -11.73 5.90
CA GLN A 54 -9.75 -12.02 6.92
C GLN A 54 -10.81 -10.91 7.02
N LYS A 55 -10.47 -9.68 6.65
CA LYS A 55 -11.37 -8.52 6.65
C LYS A 55 -12.02 -8.25 5.30
N GLY A 56 -11.75 -9.08 4.28
CA GLY A 56 -12.28 -8.90 2.93
C GLY A 56 -11.66 -7.74 2.16
N LEU A 57 -10.46 -7.30 2.54
CA LEU A 57 -9.70 -6.21 1.91
C LEU A 57 -8.67 -6.75 0.90
N ASP A 58 -9.06 -7.76 0.11
CA ASP A 58 -8.19 -8.45 -0.84
C ASP A 58 -7.78 -7.58 -2.05
N ASP A 59 -8.46 -6.46 -2.24
CA ASP A 59 -8.27 -5.49 -3.32
C ASP A 59 -7.36 -4.31 -2.95
N VAL A 60 -7.05 -4.13 -1.67
CA VAL A 60 -6.11 -3.11 -1.20
C VAL A 60 -4.69 -3.41 -1.72
N LEU A 61 -4.11 -2.46 -2.43
CA LEU A 61 -2.78 -2.58 -2.99
C LEU A 61 -1.72 -2.46 -1.87
N VAL A 62 -1.00 -3.54 -1.58
CA VAL A 62 0.12 -3.50 -0.62
C VAL A 62 1.46 -3.31 -1.32
N VAL A 63 2.19 -2.28 -0.93
CA VAL A 63 3.58 -2.02 -1.35
C VAL A 63 4.50 -1.88 -0.14
N ILE A 64 5.76 -2.25 -0.29
CA ILE A 64 6.76 -2.15 0.78
C ILE A 64 7.98 -1.37 0.28
N GLY A 65 8.42 -0.39 1.06
CA GLY A 65 9.68 0.29 0.88
C GLY A 65 10.65 0.02 2.03
N GLY A 66 11.95 0.14 1.77
CA GLY A 66 13.00 0.05 2.79
C GLY A 66 14.13 -0.90 2.42
N ILE A 67 14.87 -1.37 3.43
CA ILE A 67 16.04 -2.23 3.23
C ILE A 67 15.58 -3.69 3.24
N ILE A 68 15.34 -4.24 2.06
CA ILE A 68 14.85 -5.61 1.87
C ILE A 68 15.90 -6.39 1.06
N PRO A 69 16.41 -7.52 1.58
CA PRO A 69 17.30 -8.39 0.82
C PRO A 69 16.62 -8.95 -0.44
N ASP A 70 17.34 -9.01 -1.56
CA ASP A 70 16.80 -9.50 -2.83
C ASP A 70 16.21 -10.92 -2.72
N VAL A 71 16.80 -11.75 -1.85
CA VAL A 71 16.35 -13.13 -1.59
C VAL A 71 14.96 -13.21 -0.93
N ASP A 72 14.51 -12.14 -0.28
CA ASP A 72 13.20 -12.08 0.39
C ASP A 72 12.10 -11.56 -0.53
N ILE A 73 12.46 -10.80 -1.57
CA ILE A 73 11.49 -10.18 -2.50
C ILE A 73 10.55 -11.21 -3.15
N PRO A 74 11.02 -12.38 -3.65
CA PRO A 74 10.13 -13.39 -4.21
C PRO A 74 9.06 -13.87 -3.23
N LYS A 75 9.43 -14.09 -1.97
CA LYS A 75 8.49 -14.52 -0.92
C LYS A 75 7.46 -13.45 -0.60
N LEU A 76 7.88 -12.18 -0.54
CA LEU A 76 6.96 -11.06 -0.34
C LEU A 76 5.94 -10.96 -1.50
N LYS A 77 6.39 -11.17 -2.74
CA LYS A 77 5.50 -11.18 -3.91
C LYS A 77 4.52 -12.35 -3.89
N GLU A 78 4.98 -13.53 -3.49
CA GLU A 78 4.16 -14.75 -3.40
C GLU A 78 2.98 -14.58 -2.44
N ILE A 79 3.19 -13.87 -1.31
CA ILE A 79 2.11 -13.59 -0.34
C ILE A 79 1.22 -12.40 -0.72
N GLY A 80 1.44 -11.79 -1.89
CA GLY A 80 0.57 -10.75 -2.46
C GLY A 80 1.06 -9.31 -2.36
N VAL A 81 2.27 -9.06 -1.82
CA VAL A 81 2.89 -7.73 -1.91
C VAL A 81 3.19 -7.41 -3.37
N LYS A 82 2.60 -6.34 -3.91
CA LYS A 82 2.68 -6.05 -5.34
C LYS A 82 3.93 -5.26 -5.71
N GLY A 83 4.37 -4.34 -4.86
CA GLY A 83 5.53 -3.49 -5.08
C GLY A 83 6.55 -3.58 -3.96
N VAL A 84 7.83 -3.71 -4.30
CA VAL A 84 8.95 -3.60 -3.36
C VAL A 84 9.91 -2.53 -3.88
N PHE A 85 10.15 -1.50 -3.07
CA PHE A 85 10.94 -0.33 -3.46
C PHE A 85 12.14 -0.14 -2.54
N LEU A 86 13.32 -0.41 -3.08
CA LEU A 86 14.59 -0.35 -2.36
C LEU A 86 15.11 1.09 -2.23
N PRO A 87 16.10 1.36 -1.37
CA PRO A 87 16.69 2.69 -1.25
C PRO A 87 17.18 3.20 -2.61
N GLY A 88 16.88 4.47 -2.90
CA GLY A 88 17.23 5.08 -4.19
C GLY A 88 16.19 4.91 -5.30
N THR A 89 15.10 4.15 -5.07
CA THR A 89 13.98 4.09 -6.03
C THR A 89 13.42 5.50 -6.27
N PRO A 90 13.37 5.99 -7.52
CA PRO A 90 12.79 7.29 -7.84
C PRO A 90 11.33 7.38 -7.40
N MET A 91 10.94 8.51 -6.80
CA MET A 91 9.56 8.75 -6.36
C MET A 91 8.55 8.61 -7.52
N GLN A 92 8.94 9.02 -8.73
CA GLN A 92 8.11 8.91 -9.93
C GLN A 92 7.79 7.46 -10.30
N ASP A 93 8.73 6.53 -10.08
CA ASP A 93 8.53 5.10 -10.37
C ASP A 93 7.53 4.49 -9.39
N ILE A 94 7.60 4.90 -8.11
CA ILE A 94 6.64 4.49 -7.07
C ILE A 94 5.24 5.00 -7.42
N ILE A 95 5.13 6.29 -7.78
CA ILE A 95 3.85 6.91 -8.19
C ILE A 95 3.27 6.20 -9.41
N GLY A 96 4.08 6.01 -10.45
CA GLY A 96 3.66 5.33 -11.68
C GLY A 96 3.22 3.89 -11.42
N PHE A 97 3.93 3.19 -10.53
CA PHE A 97 3.54 1.84 -10.12
C PHE A 97 2.19 1.85 -9.41
N ILE A 98 1.98 2.73 -8.43
CA ILE A 98 0.72 2.82 -7.68
C ILE A 98 -0.44 3.11 -8.65
N ASN A 99 -0.33 4.17 -9.47
CA ASN A 99 -1.38 4.55 -10.41
C ASN A 99 -1.75 3.44 -11.41
N LYS A 100 -0.77 2.61 -11.80
CA LYS A 100 -0.99 1.50 -12.73
C LYS A 100 -1.68 0.29 -12.09
N ASN A 101 -1.47 0.08 -10.79
CA ASN A 101 -1.87 -1.16 -10.12
C ASN A 101 -3.02 -0.98 -9.11
N VAL A 102 -3.27 0.24 -8.65
CA VAL A 102 -4.43 0.54 -7.81
C VAL A 102 -5.70 0.34 -8.62
N ARG A 103 -6.72 -0.27 -8.03
CA ARG A 103 -8.00 -0.41 -8.72
C ARG A 103 -8.67 0.94 -8.87
N PRO A 104 -9.30 1.23 -10.03
CA PRO A 104 -10.18 2.39 -10.15
C PRO A 104 -11.37 2.20 -9.21
N ARG A 105 -11.66 3.18 -8.35
CA ARG A 105 -12.94 3.19 -7.63
C ARG A 105 -14.06 3.40 -8.65
N VAL A 106 -14.88 2.35 -8.85
CA VAL A 106 -16.13 2.46 -9.61
C VAL A 106 -17.11 3.22 -8.72
N GLY A 107 -17.14 4.54 -8.84
CA GLY A 107 -17.98 5.39 -8.00
C GLY A 107 -17.67 6.89 -8.03
N ALA A 108 -16.49 7.31 -8.51
CA ALA A 108 -16.24 8.71 -8.83
C ALA A 108 -16.72 9.00 -10.26
N GLU A 109 -18.04 9.01 -10.45
CA GLU A 109 -18.59 9.73 -11.60
C GLU A 109 -18.16 11.19 -11.43
N LEU A 110 -17.25 11.64 -12.29
CA LEU A 110 -17.00 13.06 -12.49
C LEU A 110 -18.35 13.66 -12.88
N ALA A 111 -19.05 14.25 -11.91
CA ALA A 111 -20.26 15.00 -12.17
C ALA A 111 -19.95 15.97 -13.34
N PRO A 112 -20.77 15.99 -14.40
CA PRO A 112 -20.51 16.90 -15.51
C PRO A 112 -20.45 18.33 -14.99
N PRO A 113 -19.59 19.21 -15.56
CA PRO A 113 -19.60 20.61 -15.19
C PRO A 113 -21.02 21.14 -15.36
N GLY A 114 -21.57 21.72 -14.29
CA GLY A 114 -22.92 22.27 -14.29
C GLY A 114 -23.11 23.27 -15.44
N PRO A 115 -24.36 23.45 -15.92
CA PRO A 115 -24.61 24.33 -17.05
C PRO A 115 -24.13 25.74 -16.71
N GLY A 116 -23.31 26.29 -17.60
CA GLY A 116 -22.74 27.63 -17.50
C GLY A 116 -23.75 28.76 -17.70
#